data_AF-A0A1Q3FHE8-F1
#
_entry.id   AF-A0A1Q3FHE8-F1
#
_cell.length_a   1.000
_cell.length_b   1.000
_cell.length_c   1.000
_cell.angle_alpha   90.00
_cell.angle_beta   90.00
_cell.angle_gamma   90.00
#
_symmetry.space_group_name_H-M   'P 1'
#
loop_
_entity.id
_entity.type
_entity.pdbx_description
1 polymer ?
#
loop_
_entity_poly.entity_id
_entity_poly.type
_entity_poly.pdbx_seq_one_letter_code
_entity_poly.pdbx_strand_id
1 'polypeptide(L)'
;MTSLPRVNLDEPRYDQSSYLNRAKHFLIVTNPLNAFATEEQLDRAARIVKDYRAGKPVEGISSVDELWAAKYLYDSAFHPDTGEKMLLVGRMSAQVPMNMTITGCMMTFYKSTPAVIFWQWFNQSFNAVVNYTNRSGSSPISQKQLLTSYCMATGGALVTALSLNRLVRNAPPLVGRLVPLAAVAAANCINIPLMRMQELQQGVTLIDEDGKELGQSCRAAKEGIAAVTFSRIMMATPGMVLTPVLMNSLEKRGFLKRFPWSNAPIQTLFCGFLLTFATPLCCALFSQKASISVDSLEEDVREKIRKERPEMQVVFYNKGL
;
A
#
# COMPACT_ATOMS: atom_id res chain seq x y z
N MET A 1 -2.25 4.14 41.67
CA MET A 1 -2.03 3.78 40.25
C MET A 1 -2.13 5.07 39.45
N THR A 2 -1.01 5.57 38.95
CA THR A 2 -0.98 6.78 38.13
C THR A 2 -1.78 6.51 36.85
N SER A 3 -2.92 7.17 36.70
CA SER A 3 -3.73 7.09 35.48
C SER A 3 -2.88 7.57 34.31
N LEU A 4 -2.64 6.69 33.32
CA LEU A 4 -1.98 7.07 32.07
C LEU A 4 -2.70 8.28 31.46
N PRO A 5 -1.99 9.27 30.88
CA PRO A 5 -2.63 10.38 30.20
C PRO A 5 -3.53 9.83 29.08
N ARG A 6 -4.76 10.34 29.00
CA ARG A 6 -5.76 9.86 28.04
C ARG A 6 -5.38 10.30 26.63
N VAL A 7 -4.85 9.36 25.85
CA VAL A 7 -4.52 9.54 24.42
C VAL A 7 -5.66 9.01 23.55
N ASN A 8 -5.95 9.69 22.45
CA ASN A 8 -6.88 9.22 21.42
C ASN A 8 -6.22 8.12 20.58
N LEU A 9 -6.70 6.88 20.69
CA LEU A 9 -6.21 5.74 19.93
C LEU A 9 -6.82 5.62 18.52
N ASP A 10 -7.76 6.49 18.15
CA ASP A 10 -8.37 6.47 16.82
C ASP A 10 -7.66 7.43 15.85
N GLU A 11 -6.76 8.26 16.36
CA GLU A 11 -5.89 9.13 15.57
C GLU A 11 -4.46 8.56 15.44
N PRO A 12 -3.71 8.92 14.38
CA PRO A 12 -2.30 8.57 14.27
C PRO A 12 -1.48 9.15 15.43
N ARG A 13 -0.64 8.33 16.07
CA ARG A 13 0.29 8.75 17.14
C ARG A 13 1.13 9.99 16.81
N TYR A 14 1.55 10.10 15.56
CA TYR A 14 2.40 11.18 15.08
C TYR A 14 1.57 12.10 14.22
N ASP A 15 1.73 13.40 14.42
CA ASP A 15 1.12 14.43 13.57
C ASP A 15 1.50 14.20 12.10
N GLN A 16 0.49 13.98 11.27
CA GLN A 16 0.65 13.69 9.85
C GLN A 16 0.96 14.94 9.00
N SER A 17 1.08 16.13 9.59
CA SER A 17 1.46 17.36 8.88
C SER A 17 2.90 17.32 8.34
N SER A 18 3.81 16.69 9.10
CA SER A 18 5.24 16.62 8.77
C SER A 18 5.62 15.31 8.08
N TYR A 19 6.48 15.40 7.05
CA TYR A 19 6.98 14.25 6.30
C TYR A 19 7.64 13.20 7.20
N LEU A 20 8.50 13.61 8.14
CA LEU A 20 9.22 12.68 9.01
C LEU A 20 8.28 11.88 9.92
N ASN A 21 7.19 12.50 10.36
CA ASN A 21 6.19 11.85 11.19
C ASN A 21 5.32 10.87 10.38
N ARG A 22 4.95 11.23 9.15
CA ARG A 22 4.31 10.31 8.20
C ARG A 22 5.20 9.10 7.92
N ALA A 23 6.49 9.32 7.67
CA ALA A 23 7.45 8.24 7.43
C ALA A 23 7.57 7.28 8.63
N LYS A 24 7.67 7.83 9.86
CA LYS A 24 7.66 7.01 11.09
C LYS A 24 6.38 6.20 11.23
N HIS A 25 5.23 6.80 10.98
CA HIS A 25 3.93 6.13 11.02
C HIS A 25 3.90 4.94 10.05
N PHE A 26 4.22 5.16 8.77
CA PHE A 26 4.20 4.09 7.78
C PHE A 26 5.25 2.99 8.04
N LEU A 27 6.44 3.34 8.54
CA LEU A 27 7.46 2.34 8.93
C LEU A 27 6.96 1.41 10.03
N ILE A 28 6.22 1.94 11.00
CA ILE A 28 5.66 1.14 12.10
C ILE A 28 4.52 0.24 11.61
N VAL A 29 3.60 0.80 10.82
CA VAL A 29 2.41 0.08 10.32
C VAL A 29 2.80 -1.04 9.36
N THR A 30 3.80 -0.82 8.52
CA THR A 30 4.26 -1.79 7.51
C THR A 30 5.33 -2.77 8.02
N ASN A 31 5.61 -2.78 9.34
CA ASN A 31 6.68 -3.60 9.90
C ASN A 31 6.45 -5.10 9.60
N PRO A 32 7.31 -5.75 8.78
CA PRO A 32 7.13 -7.14 8.40
C PRO A 32 7.34 -8.10 9.58
N LEU A 33 8.01 -7.66 10.65
CA LEU A 33 8.23 -8.49 11.84
C LEU A 33 6.91 -8.85 12.54
N ASN A 34 5.87 -8.03 12.37
CA ASN A 34 4.54 -8.31 12.92
C ASN A 34 3.90 -9.56 12.30
N ALA A 35 4.41 -10.06 11.16
CA ALA A 35 3.98 -11.33 10.59
C ALA A 35 4.39 -12.54 11.47
N PHE A 36 5.40 -12.39 12.32
CA PHE A 36 5.88 -13.42 13.24
C PHE A 36 5.28 -13.31 14.65
N ALA A 37 4.36 -12.36 14.88
CA ALA A 37 3.70 -12.23 16.17
C ALA A 37 2.83 -13.46 16.48
N THR A 38 2.94 -13.98 17.70
CA THR A 38 2.17 -15.16 18.14
C THR A 38 0.71 -14.81 18.39
N GLU A 39 -0.18 -15.81 18.38
CA GLU A 39 -1.60 -15.58 18.67
C GLU A 39 -1.81 -14.96 20.06
N GLU A 40 -1.06 -15.43 21.05
CA GLU A 40 -1.09 -14.91 22.43
C GLU A 40 -0.73 -13.42 22.50
N GLN A 41 0.27 -12.98 21.71
CA GLN A 41 0.68 -11.58 21.63
C GLN A 41 -0.41 -10.72 20.99
N LEU A 42 -1.06 -11.23 19.93
CA LEU A 42 -2.16 -10.55 19.25
C LEU A 42 -3.41 -10.44 20.15
N ASP A 43 -3.74 -11.50 20.88
CA ASP A 43 -4.90 -11.52 21.79
C ASP A 43 -4.66 -10.62 23.00
N ARG A 44 -3.42 -10.55 23.50
CA ARG A 44 -3.03 -9.57 24.52
C ARG A 44 -3.18 -8.15 24.01
N ALA A 45 -2.68 -7.85 22.81
CA ALA A 45 -2.82 -6.53 22.19
C ALA A 45 -4.29 -6.13 21.98
N ALA A 46 -5.12 -7.06 21.53
CA ALA A 46 -6.55 -6.84 21.37
C ALA A 46 -7.28 -6.55 22.68
N ARG A 47 -6.96 -7.28 23.75
CA ARG A 47 -7.51 -7.00 25.10
C ARG A 47 -7.15 -5.60 25.56
N ILE A 48 -5.86 -5.24 25.49
CA ILE A 48 -5.36 -3.91 25.86
C ILE A 48 -6.13 -2.80 25.13
N VAL A 49 -6.26 -2.88 23.81
CA VAL A 49 -6.90 -1.83 23.00
C VAL A 49 -8.40 -1.75 23.29
N LYS A 50 -9.07 -2.90 23.40
CA LYS A 50 -10.51 -2.95 23.70
C LYS A 50 -10.83 -2.43 25.10
N ASP A 51 -10.05 -2.82 26.10
CA ASP A 51 -10.24 -2.38 27.49
C ASP A 51 -9.95 -0.89 27.63
N TYR A 52 -8.88 -0.39 26.99
CA TYR A 52 -8.58 1.04 26.98
C TYR A 52 -9.69 1.86 26.32
N ARG A 53 -10.19 1.44 25.15
CA ARG A 53 -11.33 2.09 24.46
C ARG A 53 -12.61 2.06 25.30
N ALA A 54 -12.83 0.99 26.06
CA ALA A 54 -13.96 0.86 26.98
C ALA A 54 -13.79 1.66 28.29
N GLY A 55 -12.67 2.37 28.47
CA GLY A 55 -12.37 3.10 29.71
C GLY A 55 -12.07 2.21 30.91
N LYS A 56 -11.78 0.93 30.69
CA LYS A 56 -11.39 -0.03 31.74
C LYS A 56 -9.91 0.13 32.09
N PRO A 57 -9.51 -0.20 33.33
CA PRO A 57 -8.10 -0.24 33.69
C PRO A 57 -7.38 -1.30 32.86
N VAL A 58 -6.27 -0.90 32.23
CA VAL A 58 -5.43 -1.79 31.43
C VAL A 58 -4.33 -2.35 32.33
N GLU A 59 -4.40 -3.64 32.62
CA GLU A 59 -3.39 -4.31 33.46
C GLU A 59 -2.08 -4.55 32.69
N GLY A 60 -0.95 -4.31 33.35
CA GLY A 60 0.38 -4.62 32.79
C GLY A 60 0.88 -3.65 31.72
N ILE A 61 0.35 -2.42 31.68
CA ILE A 61 0.90 -1.29 30.93
C ILE A 61 1.27 -0.16 31.88
N SER A 62 2.52 0.26 31.83
CA SER A 62 3.09 1.30 32.70
C SER A 62 3.34 2.61 31.95
N SER A 63 3.34 2.57 30.61
CA SER A 63 3.68 3.71 29.76
C SER A 63 2.75 3.88 28.57
N VAL A 64 2.66 5.11 28.07
CA VAL A 64 1.94 5.45 26.83
C VAL A 64 2.58 4.75 25.61
N ASP A 65 3.89 4.50 25.65
CA ASP A 65 4.61 3.81 24.58
C ASP A 65 4.19 2.35 24.44
N GLU A 66 4.01 1.64 25.55
CA GLU A 66 3.49 0.27 25.57
C GLU A 66 2.05 0.21 25.05
N LEU A 67 1.23 1.20 25.38
CA LEU A 67 -0.13 1.31 24.86
C LEU A 67 -0.12 1.48 23.33
N TRP A 68 0.74 2.34 22.80
CA TRP A 68 0.91 2.50 21.36
C TRP A 68 1.48 1.25 20.70
N ALA A 69 2.44 0.55 21.32
CA ALA A 69 2.97 -0.70 20.80
C ALA A 69 1.88 -1.78 20.69
N ALA A 70 1.05 -1.91 21.72
CA ALA A 70 -0.11 -2.81 21.69
C ALA A 70 -1.12 -2.40 20.61
N LYS A 71 -1.40 -1.10 20.47
CA LYS A 71 -2.24 -0.60 19.38
C LYS A 71 -1.68 -0.94 18.00
N TYR A 72 -0.39 -0.70 17.76
CA TYR A 72 0.21 -1.00 16.45
C TYR A 72 0.20 -2.49 16.14
N LEU A 73 0.41 -3.32 17.15
CA LEU A 73 0.31 -4.77 16.98
C LEU A 73 -1.15 -5.19 16.69
N TYR A 74 -2.12 -4.58 17.36
CA TYR A 74 -3.55 -4.77 17.08
C TYR A 74 -3.91 -4.33 15.66
N ASP A 75 -3.58 -3.11 15.27
CA ASP A 75 -3.88 -2.56 13.93
C ASP A 75 -3.22 -3.40 12.81
N SER A 76 -2.12 -4.10 13.11
CA SER A 76 -1.45 -4.98 12.14
C SER A 76 -2.19 -6.30 11.85
N ALA A 77 -3.10 -6.72 12.74
CA ALA A 77 -3.71 -8.05 12.69
C ALA A 77 -5.24 -8.03 12.78
N PHE A 78 -5.87 -6.91 13.16
CA PHE A 78 -7.31 -6.78 13.31
C PHE A 78 -7.85 -5.72 12.36
N HIS A 79 -9.00 -6.00 11.74
CA HIS A 79 -9.65 -5.08 10.81
C HIS A 79 -10.10 -3.82 11.57
N PRO A 80 -9.86 -2.60 11.04
CA PRO A 80 -10.18 -1.35 11.75
C PRO A 80 -11.67 -1.21 12.06
N ASP A 81 -12.54 -1.56 11.11
CA ASP A 81 -14.00 -1.39 11.26
C ASP A 81 -14.69 -2.54 12.00
N THR A 82 -14.38 -3.81 11.70
CA THR A 82 -15.07 -4.97 12.31
C THR A 82 -14.42 -5.43 13.61
N GLY A 83 -13.15 -5.09 13.83
CA GLY A 83 -12.36 -5.60 14.95
C GLY A 83 -12.08 -7.10 14.88
N GLU A 84 -12.33 -7.75 13.73
CA GLU A 84 -12.07 -9.16 13.49
C GLU A 84 -10.61 -9.39 13.09
N LYS A 85 -10.08 -10.56 13.46
CA LYS A 85 -8.71 -10.96 13.14
C LYS A 85 -8.58 -11.23 11.64
N MET A 86 -7.69 -10.51 10.97
CA MET A 86 -7.40 -10.69 9.55
C MET A 86 -6.58 -11.96 9.31
N LEU A 87 -6.84 -12.61 8.17
CA LEU A 87 -6.02 -13.70 7.65
C LEU A 87 -4.56 -13.26 7.53
N LEU A 88 -3.61 -14.09 7.96
CA LEU A 88 -2.18 -13.73 8.01
C LEU A 88 -1.67 -13.19 6.67
N VAL A 89 -1.99 -13.87 5.57
CA VAL A 89 -1.64 -13.46 4.21
C VAL A 89 -2.29 -12.15 3.76
N GLY A 90 -3.40 -11.75 4.37
CA GLY A 90 -4.05 -10.47 4.09
C GLY A 90 -3.50 -9.30 4.91
N ARG A 91 -2.66 -9.55 5.92
CA ARG A 91 -2.12 -8.48 6.78
C ARG A 91 -1.11 -7.63 6.02
N MET A 92 -1.07 -6.33 6.32
CA MET A 92 -0.06 -5.41 5.77
C MET A 92 1.37 -5.91 6.04
N SER A 93 1.62 -6.56 7.18
CA SER A 93 2.92 -7.15 7.53
C SER A 93 3.34 -8.33 6.62
N ALA A 94 2.39 -9.05 6.02
CA ALA A 94 2.67 -10.13 5.09
C ALA A 94 2.91 -9.65 3.65
N GLN A 95 2.55 -8.40 3.31
CA GLN A 95 2.70 -7.86 1.96
C GLN A 95 4.14 -7.88 1.47
N VAL A 96 5.08 -7.37 2.26
CA VAL A 96 6.50 -7.31 1.88
C VAL A 96 7.08 -8.72 1.64
N PRO A 97 7.00 -9.68 2.57
CA PRO A 97 7.58 -11.01 2.36
C PRO A 97 6.90 -11.79 1.21
N MET A 98 5.58 -11.67 1.07
CA MET A 98 4.86 -12.33 -0.02
C MET A 98 5.20 -11.70 -1.37
N ASN A 99 5.13 -10.37 -1.50
CA ASN A 99 5.49 -9.67 -2.74
C ASN A 99 6.95 -9.91 -3.12
N MET A 100 7.86 -9.99 -2.14
CA MET A 100 9.26 -10.34 -2.38
C MET A 100 9.37 -11.74 -2.98
N THR A 101 8.68 -12.73 -2.40
CA THR A 101 8.67 -14.12 -2.90
C THR A 101 8.10 -14.20 -4.32
N ILE A 102 6.92 -13.60 -4.53
CA ILE A 102 6.23 -13.59 -5.82
C ILE A 102 7.09 -12.92 -6.89
N THR A 103 7.66 -11.75 -6.58
CA THR A 103 8.55 -11.03 -7.50
C THR A 103 9.80 -11.85 -7.81
N GLY A 104 10.41 -12.47 -6.80
CA GLY A 104 11.56 -13.35 -6.98
C GLY A 104 11.26 -14.53 -7.93
N CYS A 105 10.11 -15.17 -7.77
CA CYS A 105 9.67 -16.24 -8.65
C CYS A 105 9.34 -15.73 -10.06
N MET A 106 8.67 -14.58 -10.20
CA MET A 106 8.42 -13.95 -11.49
C MET A 106 9.71 -13.64 -12.24
N MET A 107 10.72 -13.10 -11.56
CA MET A 107 12.05 -12.82 -12.14
C MET A 107 12.82 -14.10 -12.47
N THR A 108 12.66 -15.16 -11.70
CA THR A 108 13.37 -16.44 -11.94
C THR A 108 12.78 -17.19 -13.13
N PHE A 109 11.45 -17.23 -13.22
CA PHE A 109 10.74 -18.04 -14.22
C PHE A 109 10.22 -17.22 -15.41
N TYR A 110 10.67 -15.96 -15.58
CA TYR A 110 10.17 -15.03 -16.61
C TYR A 110 10.28 -15.53 -18.06
N LYS A 111 11.21 -16.46 -18.33
CA LYS A 111 11.42 -17.02 -19.68
C LYS A 111 10.35 -18.02 -20.10
N SER A 112 9.60 -18.60 -19.15
CA SER A 112 8.56 -19.58 -19.42
C SER A 112 7.19 -18.91 -19.42
N THR A 113 6.54 -18.86 -20.58
CA THR A 113 5.20 -18.26 -20.70
C THR A 113 4.18 -18.87 -19.74
N PRO A 114 4.08 -20.21 -19.57
CA PRO A 114 3.21 -20.80 -18.56
C PRO A 114 3.53 -20.35 -17.13
N ALA A 115 4.82 -20.22 -16.80
CA ALA A 115 5.22 -19.75 -15.48
C ALA A 115 4.89 -18.26 -15.28
N VAL A 116 5.06 -17.41 -16.30
CA VAL A 116 4.63 -16.02 -16.27
C VAL A 116 3.13 -15.92 -16.02
N ILE A 117 2.33 -16.74 -16.70
CA ILE A 117 0.87 -16.76 -16.50
C ILE A 117 0.54 -17.16 -15.06
N PHE A 118 1.12 -18.26 -14.57
CA PHE A 118 0.88 -18.76 -13.21
C PHE A 118 1.25 -17.70 -12.15
N TRP A 119 2.44 -17.12 -12.24
CA TRP A 119 2.91 -16.17 -11.23
C TRP A 119 2.18 -14.83 -11.30
N GLN A 120 1.71 -14.39 -12.47
CA GLN A 120 0.84 -13.22 -12.58
C GLN A 120 -0.54 -13.47 -11.96
N TRP A 121 -1.13 -14.63 -12.24
CA TRP A 121 -2.38 -15.04 -11.60
C TRP A 121 -2.24 -15.13 -10.07
N PHE A 122 -1.16 -15.74 -9.58
CA PHE A 122 -0.87 -15.86 -8.16
C PHE A 122 -0.68 -14.47 -7.51
N ASN A 123 0.05 -13.57 -8.17
CA ASN A 123 0.23 -12.19 -7.72
C ASN A 123 -1.10 -11.45 -7.60
N GLN A 124 -1.98 -11.53 -8.61
CA GLN A 124 -3.29 -10.87 -8.55
C GLN A 124 -4.23 -11.51 -7.53
N SER A 125 -4.13 -12.83 -7.34
CA SER A 125 -4.89 -13.55 -6.30
C SER A 125 -4.48 -13.05 -4.91
N PHE A 126 -3.18 -12.92 -4.66
CA PHE A 126 -2.65 -12.36 -3.42
C PHE A 126 -3.13 -10.92 -3.19
N ASN A 127 -3.00 -10.05 -4.22
CA ASN A 127 -3.48 -8.66 -4.12
C ASN A 127 -4.99 -8.58 -3.90
N ALA A 128 -5.79 -9.48 -4.48
CA ALA A 128 -7.23 -9.55 -4.24
C ALA A 128 -7.56 -9.92 -2.79
N VAL A 129 -6.85 -10.89 -2.19
CA VAL A 129 -7.01 -11.25 -0.78
C VAL A 129 -6.65 -10.07 0.11
N VAL A 130 -5.51 -9.43 -0.13
CA VAL A 130 -5.06 -8.24 0.62
C VAL A 130 -6.08 -7.10 0.52
N ASN A 131 -6.61 -6.82 -0.68
CA ASN A 131 -7.63 -5.79 -0.87
C ASN A 131 -8.94 -6.15 -0.17
N TYR A 132 -9.34 -7.41 -0.18
CA TYR A 132 -10.54 -7.88 0.52
C TYR A 132 -10.39 -7.76 2.04
N THR A 133 -9.21 -8.07 2.60
CA THR A 133 -8.96 -8.01 4.04
C THR A 133 -8.73 -6.59 4.57
N ASN A 134 -8.21 -5.67 3.75
CA ASN A 134 -7.92 -4.27 4.15
C ASN A 134 -8.96 -3.26 3.63
N ARG A 135 -10.13 -3.72 3.19
CA ARG A 135 -11.18 -2.83 2.68
C ARG A 135 -11.65 -1.85 3.75
N SER A 136 -11.93 -0.62 3.34
CA SER A 136 -12.48 0.41 4.22
C SER A 136 -14.01 0.32 4.24
N GLY A 137 -14.60 0.31 5.42
CA GLY A 137 -16.04 0.36 5.64
C GLY A 137 -16.69 -1.02 5.89
N SER A 138 -17.76 -1.00 6.68
CA SER A 138 -18.65 -2.14 6.94
C SER A 138 -19.57 -2.48 5.75
N SER A 139 -19.53 -1.69 4.69
CA SER A 139 -20.34 -1.92 3.49
C SER A 139 -19.83 -3.14 2.71
N PRO A 140 -20.68 -4.14 2.43
CA PRO A 140 -20.28 -5.31 1.68
C PRO A 140 -19.93 -4.91 0.24
N ILE A 141 -18.66 -5.06 -0.14
CA ILE A 141 -18.25 -5.01 -1.55
C ILE A 141 -19.07 -6.07 -2.28
N SER A 142 -19.76 -5.67 -3.35
CA SER A 142 -20.53 -6.63 -4.13
C SER A 142 -19.56 -7.68 -4.69
N GLN A 143 -19.86 -8.97 -4.53
CA GLN A 143 -19.04 -10.05 -5.07
C GLN A 143 -18.77 -9.86 -6.58
N LYS A 144 -19.73 -9.26 -7.30
CA LYS A 144 -19.56 -8.88 -8.70
C LYS A 144 -18.43 -7.88 -8.90
N GLN A 145 -18.32 -6.87 -8.03
CA GLN A 145 -17.27 -5.86 -8.10
C GLN A 145 -15.88 -6.44 -7.80
N LEU A 146 -15.77 -7.30 -6.79
CA LEU A 146 -14.51 -7.97 -6.46
C LEU A 146 -14.06 -8.85 -7.64
N LEU A 147 -14.99 -9.62 -8.22
CA LEU A 147 -14.71 -10.49 -9.36
C LEU A 147 -14.32 -9.68 -10.61
N THR A 148 -15.06 -8.62 -10.94
CA THR A 148 -14.76 -7.76 -12.08
C THR A 148 -13.39 -7.10 -11.92
N SER A 149 -13.07 -6.55 -10.74
CA SER A 149 -11.77 -5.95 -10.45
C SER A 149 -10.64 -6.99 -10.57
N TYR A 150 -10.84 -8.18 -10.02
CA TYR A 150 -9.89 -9.28 -10.12
C TYR A 150 -9.64 -9.73 -11.57
N CYS A 151 -10.69 -9.89 -12.38
CA CYS A 151 -10.57 -10.26 -13.79
C CYS A 151 -9.85 -9.18 -14.59
N MET A 152 -10.17 -7.90 -14.37
CA MET A 152 -9.51 -6.77 -15.03
C MET A 152 -8.03 -6.67 -14.63
N ALA A 153 -7.71 -6.83 -13.35
CA ALA A 153 -6.34 -6.79 -12.84
C ALA A 153 -5.51 -7.95 -13.39
N THR A 154 -6.07 -9.17 -13.39
CA THR A 154 -5.42 -10.37 -13.95
C THR A 154 -5.21 -10.26 -15.45
N GLY A 155 -6.24 -9.85 -16.20
CA GLY A 155 -6.15 -9.63 -17.64
C GLY A 155 -5.13 -8.54 -17.98
N GLY A 156 -5.22 -7.39 -17.32
CA GLY A 156 -4.31 -6.26 -17.51
C GLY A 156 -2.85 -6.61 -17.19
N ALA A 157 -2.61 -7.33 -16.09
CA ALA A 157 -1.27 -7.79 -15.71
C ALA A 157 -0.69 -8.78 -16.73
N LEU A 158 -1.50 -9.75 -17.21
CA LEU A 158 -1.07 -10.71 -18.23
C LEU A 158 -0.77 -10.03 -19.57
N VAL A 159 -1.67 -9.15 -20.04
CA VAL A 159 -1.47 -8.39 -21.28
C VAL A 159 -0.19 -7.55 -21.20
N THR A 160 0.02 -6.86 -20.07
CA THR A 160 1.20 -6.03 -19.84
C THR A 160 2.47 -6.88 -19.81
N ALA A 161 2.48 -7.97 -19.05
CA ALA A 161 3.65 -8.84 -18.91
C ALA A 161 4.06 -9.50 -20.24
N LEU A 162 3.09 -10.02 -21.00
CA LEU A 162 3.34 -10.66 -22.28
C LEU A 162 3.77 -9.63 -23.35
N SER A 163 3.12 -8.46 -23.39
CA SER A 163 3.49 -7.37 -24.30
C SER A 163 4.90 -6.86 -24.03
N LEU A 164 5.23 -6.58 -22.76
CA LEU A 164 6.55 -6.12 -22.37
C LEU A 164 7.62 -7.17 -22.69
N ASN A 165 7.42 -8.44 -22.31
CA ASN A 165 8.36 -9.52 -22.63
C ASN A 165 8.65 -9.62 -24.15
N ARG A 166 7.65 -9.34 -24.99
CA ARG A 166 7.83 -9.29 -26.45
C ARG A 166 8.64 -8.07 -26.89
N LEU A 167 8.39 -6.90 -26.30
CA LEU A 167 9.06 -5.64 -26.63
C LEU A 167 10.53 -5.60 -26.19
N VAL A 168 10.86 -6.15 -25.02
CA VAL A 168 12.23 -6.09 -24.47
C VAL A 168 13.21 -7.01 -25.23
N ARG A 169 12.70 -7.99 -25.99
CA ARG A 169 13.50 -9.03 -26.65
C ARG A 169 14.55 -8.48 -27.63
N ASN A 170 14.31 -7.29 -28.19
CA ASN A 170 15.15 -6.67 -29.22
C ASN A 170 15.76 -5.31 -28.77
N ALA A 171 15.74 -4.98 -27.48
CA ALA A 171 16.18 -3.66 -27.01
C ALA A 171 17.72 -3.51 -26.97
N PRO A 172 18.29 -2.34 -27.36
CA PRO A 172 19.71 -2.04 -27.22
C PRO A 172 20.20 -2.13 -25.75
N PRO A 173 21.47 -2.46 -25.47
CA PRO A 173 21.95 -2.73 -24.10
C PRO A 173 21.77 -1.59 -23.09
N LEU A 174 21.88 -0.34 -23.52
CA LEU A 174 21.65 0.84 -22.67
C LEU A 174 20.17 1.08 -22.39
N VAL A 175 19.32 0.90 -23.41
CA VAL A 175 17.86 0.97 -23.28
C VAL A 175 17.36 -0.19 -22.40
N GLY A 176 17.92 -1.39 -22.58
CA GLY A 176 17.60 -2.58 -21.80
C GLY A 176 17.79 -2.44 -20.29
N ARG A 177 18.62 -1.49 -19.83
CA ARG A 177 18.78 -1.18 -18.40
C ARG A 177 17.66 -0.30 -17.83
N LEU A 178 17.05 0.55 -18.65
CA LEU A 178 15.94 1.44 -18.26
C LEU A 178 14.57 0.81 -18.56
N VAL A 179 14.51 -0.17 -19.45
CA VAL A 179 13.29 -0.89 -19.80
C VAL A 179 12.55 -1.45 -18.57
N PRO A 180 13.21 -2.06 -17.55
CA PRO A 180 12.51 -2.52 -16.35
C PRO A 180 11.78 -1.39 -15.60
N LEU A 181 12.39 -0.21 -15.49
CA LEU A 181 11.76 0.95 -14.85
C LEU A 181 10.58 1.47 -15.67
N ALA A 182 10.76 1.62 -16.99
CA ALA A 182 9.69 2.05 -17.89
C ALA A 182 8.52 1.07 -17.92
N ALA A 183 8.81 -0.24 -17.89
CA ALA A 183 7.84 -1.31 -17.78
C ALA A 183 7.02 -1.22 -16.49
N VAL A 184 7.68 -1.05 -15.35
CA VAL A 184 7.00 -0.89 -14.06
C VAL A 184 6.19 0.40 -14.03
N ALA A 185 6.70 1.49 -14.61
CA ALA A 185 5.97 2.74 -14.71
C ALA A 185 4.69 2.60 -15.52
N ALA A 186 4.78 2.04 -16.74
CA ALA A 186 3.63 1.78 -17.59
C ALA A 186 2.62 0.84 -16.93
N ALA A 187 3.09 -0.22 -16.26
CA ALA A 187 2.23 -1.15 -15.55
C ALA A 187 1.46 -0.47 -14.41
N ASN A 188 2.10 0.39 -13.62
CA ASN A 188 1.43 1.14 -12.55
C ASN A 188 0.41 2.16 -13.11
N CYS A 189 0.73 2.83 -14.22
CA CYS A 189 -0.19 3.75 -14.90
C CYS A 189 -1.45 3.07 -15.45
N ILE A 190 -1.41 1.76 -15.69
CA ILE A 190 -2.57 0.98 -16.16
C ILE A 190 -3.30 0.34 -14.98
N ASN A 191 -2.56 -0.33 -14.10
CA ASN A 191 -3.14 -1.17 -13.05
C ASN A 191 -3.90 -0.34 -12.00
N ILE A 192 -3.33 0.78 -11.53
CA ILE A 192 -3.94 1.56 -10.43
C ILE A 192 -5.26 2.19 -10.87
N PRO A 193 -5.36 2.87 -12.03
CA PRO A 193 -6.65 3.40 -12.51
C PRO A 193 -7.68 2.30 -12.76
N LEU A 194 -7.28 1.13 -13.26
CA LEU A 194 -8.22 0.00 -13.47
C LEU A 194 -8.76 -0.55 -12.14
N MET A 195 -7.91 -0.69 -11.14
CA MET A 195 -8.31 -1.14 -9.80
C MET A 195 -9.21 -0.13 -9.08
N ARG A 196 -9.02 1.17 -9.35
CA ARG A 196 -9.79 2.28 -8.74
C ARG A 196 -10.79 2.89 -9.74
N MET A 197 -11.21 2.13 -10.74
CA MET A 197 -12.12 2.61 -11.79
C MET A 197 -13.46 3.09 -11.22
N GLN A 198 -13.92 2.49 -10.12
CA GLN A 198 -15.15 2.93 -9.45
C GLN A 198 -15.01 4.31 -8.84
N GLU A 199 -13.88 4.62 -8.21
CA GLU A 199 -13.63 5.96 -7.69
C GLU A 199 -13.56 6.99 -8.81
N LEU A 200 -13.08 6.59 -10.00
CA LEU A 200 -13.10 7.45 -11.19
C LEU A 200 -14.51 7.67 -11.77
N GLN A 201 -15.43 6.75 -11.54
CA GLN A 201 -16.81 6.80 -12.05
C GLN A 201 -17.79 7.44 -11.06
N GLN A 202 -17.65 7.14 -9.77
CA GLN A 202 -18.57 7.53 -8.68
C GLN A 202 -18.01 8.67 -7.84
N GLY A 203 -16.69 8.84 -7.81
CA GLY A 203 -16.01 9.84 -6.99
C GLY A 203 -15.58 9.30 -5.62
N VAL A 204 -14.73 10.07 -4.95
CA VAL A 204 -14.33 9.82 -3.56
C VAL A 204 -15.07 10.77 -2.62
N THR A 205 -15.37 10.31 -1.41
CA THR A 205 -16.04 11.12 -0.39
C THR A 205 -15.20 12.32 0.02
N LEU A 206 -15.81 13.50 -0.04
CA LEU A 206 -15.30 14.76 0.46
C LEU A 206 -15.79 14.97 1.90
N ILE A 207 -14.87 15.33 2.79
CA ILE A 207 -15.14 15.60 4.19
C ILE A 207 -14.67 17.01 4.57
N ASP A 208 -15.31 17.61 5.57
CA ASP A 208 -14.84 18.85 6.19
C ASP A 208 -13.75 18.61 7.26
N GLU A 209 -13.35 19.69 7.95
CA GLU A 209 -12.41 19.62 9.08
C GLU A 209 -12.97 18.81 10.25
N ASP A 210 -14.29 18.87 10.45
CA ASP A 210 -15.04 18.17 11.51
C ASP A 210 -15.32 16.69 11.15
N GLY A 211 -14.97 16.25 9.94
CA GLY A 211 -15.20 14.88 9.46
C GLY A 211 -16.61 14.61 8.90
N LYS A 212 -17.41 15.65 8.68
CA LYS A 212 -18.74 15.54 8.05
C LYS A 212 -18.60 15.34 6.55
N GLU A 213 -19.35 14.38 6.01
CA GLU A 213 -19.43 14.14 4.56
C GLU A 213 -20.18 15.27 3.84
N LEU A 214 -19.56 15.81 2.79
CA LEU A 214 -20.08 16.93 2.00
C LEU A 214 -20.58 16.49 0.61
N GLY A 215 -20.00 15.42 0.07
CA GLY A 215 -20.34 14.89 -1.26
C GLY A 215 -19.30 13.91 -1.79
N GLN A 216 -19.39 13.56 -3.07
CA GLN A 216 -18.41 12.73 -3.76
C GLN A 216 -17.84 13.50 -4.95
N SER A 217 -16.54 13.37 -5.23
CA SER A 217 -15.87 14.04 -6.36
C SER A 217 -14.99 13.07 -7.16
N CYS A 218 -15.22 13.04 -8.48
CA CYS A 218 -14.42 12.30 -9.44
C CYS A 218 -13.08 13.00 -9.71
N ARG A 219 -13.02 14.33 -9.59
CA ARG A 219 -11.77 15.08 -9.73
C ARG A 219 -10.80 14.78 -8.59
N ALA A 220 -11.30 14.76 -7.35
CA ALA A 220 -10.49 14.36 -6.20
C ALA A 220 -9.96 12.92 -6.37
N ALA A 221 -10.78 12.01 -6.94
CA ALA A 221 -10.36 10.65 -7.25
C ALA A 221 -9.21 10.62 -8.27
N LYS A 222 -9.30 11.40 -9.36
CA LYS A 222 -8.25 11.49 -10.39
C LYS A 222 -6.92 11.99 -9.82
N GLU A 223 -6.94 13.04 -9.01
CA GLU A 223 -5.73 13.58 -8.38
C GLU A 223 -5.12 12.60 -7.37
N GLY A 224 -5.96 11.93 -6.58
CA GLY A 224 -5.54 10.87 -5.66
C GLY A 224 -4.86 9.71 -6.39
N ILE A 225 -5.51 9.19 -7.45
CA ILE A 225 -4.99 8.08 -8.26
C ILE A 225 -3.68 8.47 -8.96
N ALA A 226 -3.57 9.69 -9.48
CA ALA A 226 -2.33 10.17 -10.10
C ALA A 226 -1.19 10.25 -9.07
N ALA A 227 -1.45 10.77 -7.88
CA ALA A 227 -0.45 10.85 -6.81
C ALA A 227 -0.01 9.44 -6.33
N VAL A 228 -0.96 8.52 -6.17
CA VAL A 228 -0.65 7.12 -5.80
C VAL A 228 0.15 6.42 -6.90
N THR A 229 -0.20 6.64 -8.17
CA THR A 229 0.55 6.13 -9.32
C THR A 229 1.99 6.63 -9.30
N PHE A 230 2.19 7.93 -9.13
CA PHE A 230 3.51 8.53 -9.02
C PHE A 230 4.30 7.94 -7.85
N SER A 231 3.68 7.83 -6.67
CA SER A 231 4.31 7.25 -5.49
C SER A 231 4.79 5.81 -5.75
N ARG A 232 3.97 4.97 -6.37
CA ARG A 232 4.31 3.57 -6.71
C ARG A 232 5.47 3.46 -7.70
N ILE A 233 5.57 4.36 -8.66
CA ILE A 233 6.71 4.42 -9.59
C ILE A 233 7.99 4.81 -8.84
N MET A 234 7.90 5.81 -7.96
CA MET A 234 9.03 6.23 -7.13
C MET A 234 9.50 5.11 -6.18
N MET A 235 8.58 4.35 -5.58
CA MET A 235 8.90 3.19 -4.73
C MET A 235 9.76 2.14 -5.44
N ALA A 236 9.49 1.88 -6.72
CA ALA A 236 10.21 0.87 -7.51
C ALA A 236 11.57 1.36 -8.01
N THR A 237 11.79 2.68 -8.08
CA THR A 237 12.96 3.29 -8.71
C THR A 237 14.29 2.87 -8.04
N PRO A 238 14.45 2.92 -6.70
CA PRO A 238 15.69 2.50 -6.05
C PRO A 238 16.06 1.05 -6.36
N GLY A 239 15.09 0.13 -6.32
CA GLY A 239 15.31 -1.28 -6.64
C GLY A 239 15.76 -1.49 -8.09
N MET A 240 15.10 -0.81 -9.03
CA MET A 240 15.41 -0.97 -10.46
C MET A 240 16.76 -0.33 -10.85
N VAL A 241 17.22 0.70 -10.14
CA VAL A 241 18.49 1.38 -10.43
C VAL A 241 19.67 0.76 -9.67
N LEU A 242 19.50 0.46 -8.38
CA LEU A 242 20.60 0.01 -7.53
C LEU A 242 20.89 -1.48 -7.67
N THR A 243 19.87 -2.32 -7.89
CA THR A 243 20.07 -3.77 -8.01
C THR A 243 20.99 -4.13 -9.18
N PRO A 244 20.84 -3.58 -10.41
CA PRO A 244 21.78 -3.84 -11.50
C PRO A 244 23.22 -3.41 -11.20
N VAL A 245 23.40 -2.30 -10.46
CA VAL A 245 24.74 -1.82 -10.05
C VAL A 245 25.39 -2.80 -9.09
N LEU A 246 24.64 -3.28 -8.09
CA LEU A 246 25.10 -4.32 -7.16
C LEU A 246 25.46 -5.60 -7.91
N MET A 247 24.57 -6.09 -8.78
CA MET A 247 24.79 -7.34 -9.51
C MET A 247 26.02 -7.26 -10.43
N ASN A 248 26.20 -6.15 -11.15
CA ASN A 248 27.38 -5.93 -11.99
C ASN A 248 28.67 -5.88 -11.15
N SER A 249 28.63 -5.30 -9.95
CA SER A 249 29.77 -5.30 -9.02
C SER A 249 30.13 -6.72 -8.56
N LEU A 250 29.13 -7.52 -8.17
CA LEU A 250 29.31 -8.91 -7.75
C LEU A 250 29.80 -9.81 -8.90
N GLU A 251 29.32 -9.57 -10.12
CA GLU A 251 29.76 -10.28 -11.32
C GLU A 251 31.22 -9.98 -11.65
N LYS A 252 31.61 -8.70 -11.65
CA LYS A 252 33.00 -8.26 -11.87
C LYS A 252 33.97 -8.83 -10.84
N ARG A 253 33.52 -9.01 -9.59
CA ARG A 253 34.29 -9.64 -8.50
C ARG A 253 34.33 -11.18 -8.58
N GLY A 254 33.69 -11.79 -9.58
CA GLY A 254 33.66 -13.25 -9.78
C GLY A 254 32.75 -14.02 -8.82
N PHE A 255 32.01 -13.33 -7.94
CA PHE A 255 31.15 -13.97 -6.94
C PHE A 255 30.03 -14.77 -7.60
N LEU A 256 29.37 -14.20 -8.61
CA LEU A 256 28.28 -14.88 -9.34
C LEU A 256 28.79 -16.02 -10.22
N LYS A 257 30.06 -16.00 -10.65
CA LYS A 257 30.69 -17.14 -11.33
C LYS A 257 30.93 -18.30 -10.37
N ARG A 258 31.27 -18.00 -9.10
CA ARG A 258 31.49 -18.99 -8.04
C ARG A 258 30.18 -19.58 -7.52
N PHE A 259 29.12 -18.77 -7.43
CA PHE A 259 27.81 -19.18 -6.94
C PHE A 259 26.69 -18.75 -7.91
N PRO A 260 26.51 -19.43 -9.05
CA PRO A 260 25.55 -19.01 -10.08
C PRO A 260 24.08 -19.04 -9.60
N TRP A 261 23.76 -19.91 -8.64
CA TRP A 261 22.43 -20.00 -8.03
C TRP A 261 22.08 -18.78 -7.15
N SER A 262 23.08 -18.01 -6.69
CA SER A 262 22.89 -16.87 -5.79
C SER A 262 22.35 -15.61 -6.49
N ASN A 263 22.34 -15.58 -7.83
CA ASN A 263 21.92 -14.43 -8.62
C ASN A 263 20.48 -13.99 -8.29
N ALA A 264 19.51 -14.88 -8.40
CA ALA A 264 18.10 -14.56 -8.13
C ALA A 264 17.81 -14.26 -6.64
N PRO A 265 18.33 -15.05 -5.65
CA PRO A 265 18.18 -14.74 -4.24
C PRO A 265 18.74 -13.37 -3.84
N ILE A 266 19.93 -13.00 -4.32
CA ILE A 266 20.57 -11.71 -3.98
C ILE A 266 19.74 -10.55 -4.53
N GLN A 267 19.30 -10.62 -5.79
CA GLN A 267 18.44 -9.58 -6.37
C GLN A 267 17.14 -9.44 -5.59
N THR A 268 16.51 -10.57 -5.25
CA THR A 268 15.23 -10.60 -4.55
C THR A 268 15.35 -10.01 -3.15
N LEU A 269 16.36 -10.43 -2.38
CA LEU A 269 16.61 -9.93 -1.03
C LEU A 269 16.99 -8.45 -1.02
N PHE A 270 17.84 -8.02 -1.96
CA PHE A 270 18.25 -6.63 -2.04
C PHE A 270 17.11 -5.71 -2.49
N CYS A 271 16.32 -6.11 -3.48
CA CYS A 271 15.09 -5.40 -3.85
C CYS A 271 14.09 -5.36 -2.69
N GLY A 272 13.90 -6.47 -1.97
CA GLY A 272 13.01 -6.51 -0.80
C GLY A 272 13.47 -5.59 0.33
N PHE A 273 14.78 -5.55 0.59
CA PHE A 273 15.38 -4.61 1.53
C PHE A 273 15.11 -3.16 1.12
N LEU A 274 15.40 -2.79 -0.13
CA LEU A 274 15.13 -1.45 -0.64
C LEU A 274 13.64 -1.09 -0.57
N LEU A 275 12.75 -2.02 -0.93
CA LEU A 275 11.30 -1.81 -0.90
C LEU A 275 10.78 -1.61 0.52
N THR A 276 11.37 -2.28 1.51
CA THR A 276 11.03 -2.14 2.94
C THR A 276 11.14 -0.69 3.41
N PHE A 277 12.12 0.07 2.90
CA PHE A 277 12.29 1.48 3.23
C PHE A 277 11.61 2.40 2.20
N ALA A 278 11.68 2.08 0.92
CA ALA A 278 11.13 2.92 -0.14
C ALA A 278 9.61 3.05 -0.05
N THR A 279 8.89 1.97 0.30
CA THR A 279 7.42 1.97 0.45
C THR A 279 6.94 3.01 1.47
N PRO A 280 7.35 2.95 2.75
CA PRO A 280 6.89 3.91 3.74
C PRO A 280 7.38 5.34 3.46
N LEU A 281 8.60 5.50 2.93
CA LEU A 281 9.14 6.82 2.59
C LEU A 281 8.40 7.48 1.42
N CYS A 282 7.96 6.71 0.43
CA CYS A 282 7.19 7.23 -0.70
C CYS A 282 5.70 7.41 -0.35
N CYS A 283 5.11 6.55 0.48
CA CYS A 283 3.78 6.80 1.06
C CYS A 283 3.78 8.12 1.85
N ALA A 284 4.86 8.44 2.56
CA ALA A 284 4.99 9.69 3.31
C ALA A 284 5.09 10.97 2.43
N LEU A 285 5.39 10.85 1.13
CA LEU A 285 5.45 12.01 0.21
C LEU A 285 4.11 12.73 0.12
N PHE A 286 3.01 11.98 0.21
CA PHE A 286 1.66 12.53 0.15
C PHE A 286 0.95 12.31 1.48
N SER A 287 0.20 13.31 1.94
CA SER A 287 -0.70 13.12 3.09
C SER A 287 -1.84 12.19 2.71
N GLN A 288 -2.22 11.26 3.61
CA GLN A 288 -3.41 10.41 3.45
C GLN A 288 -4.69 11.25 3.32
N LYS A 289 -4.83 12.28 4.17
CA LYS A 289 -5.89 13.30 4.07
C LYS A 289 -5.36 14.47 3.24
N ALA A 290 -5.89 14.63 2.03
CA ALA A 290 -5.48 15.70 1.12
C ALA A 290 -6.57 16.75 0.99
N SER A 291 -6.16 18.00 0.87
CA SER A 291 -7.04 19.14 0.65
C SER A 291 -7.23 19.42 -0.83
N ILE A 292 -8.44 19.78 -1.24
CA ILE A 292 -8.78 20.30 -2.57
C ILE A 292 -9.63 21.56 -2.42
N SER A 293 -9.39 22.55 -3.28
CA SER A 293 -10.19 23.77 -3.29
C SER A 293 -11.60 23.49 -3.82
N VAL A 294 -12.61 24.06 -3.17
CA VAL A 294 -14.02 23.96 -3.58
C VAL A 294 -14.24 24.47 -5.00
N ASP A 295 -13.44 25.44 -5.45
CA ASP A 295 -13.53 26.01 -6.79
C ASP A 295 -13.08 25.05 -7.89
N SER A 296 -12.22 24.09 -7.53
CA SER A 296 -11.73 23.06 -8.44
C SER A 296 -12.70 21.89 -8.58
N LEU A 297 -13.68 21.74 -7.69
CA LEU A 297 -14.66 20.66 -7.73
C LEU A 297 -15.63 20.79 -8.92
N GLU A 298 -16.33 19.70 -9.21
CA GLU A 298 -17.42 19.67 -10.17
C GLU A 298 -18.52 20.68 -9.81
N GLU A 299 -19.20 21.24 -10.81
CA GLU A 299 -20.11 22.38 -10.59
C GLU A 299 -21.27 22.05 -9.66
N ASP A 300 -21.84 20.85 -9.79
CA ASP A 300 -22.92 20.31 -8.96
C ASP A 300 -22.50 20.14 -7.50
N VAL A 301 -21.28 19.62 -7.27
CA VAL A 301 -20.73 19.44 -5.92
C VAL A 301 -20.36 20.80 -5.30
N ARG A 302 -19.76 21.69 -6.10
CA ARG A 302 -19.39 23.04 -5.70
C ARG A 302 -20.60 23.87 -5.31
N GLU A 303 -21.67 23.84 -6.10
CA GLU A 303 -22.92 24.55 -5.80
C GLU A 303 -23.57 24.03 -4.52
N LYS A 304 -23.59 22.71 -4.33
CA LYS A 304 -24.11 22.10 -3.10
C LYS A 304 -23.33 22.56 -1.87
N ILE A 305 -22.00 22.50 -1.93
CA ILE A 305 -21.13 22.93 -0.82
C ILE A 305 -21.31 24.42 -0.54
N ARG A 306 -21.31 25.27 -1.57
CA ARG A 306 -21.49 26.72 -1.41
C ARG A 306 -22.89 27.09 -0.88
N LYS A 307 -23.91 26.28 -1.15
CA LYS A 307 -25.27 26.48 -0.63
C LYS A 307 -25.37 26.12 0.86
N GLU A 308 -24.66 25.08 1.30
CA GLU A 308 -24.67 24.63 2.69
C GLU A 308 -23.67 25.39 3.57
N ARG A 309 -22.48 25.74 3.04
CA ARG A 309 -21.39 26.46 3.72
C ARG A 309 -20.67 27.41 2.74
N PRO A 310 -21.17 28.64 2.55
CA PRO A 310 -20.63 29.59 1.57
C PRO A 310 -19.20 30.07 1.89
N GLU A 311 -18.77 30.03 3.15
CA GLU A 311 -17.42 30.38 3.60
C GLU A 311 -16.36 29.29 3.37
N MET A 312 -16.76 28.07 2.99
CA MET A 312 -15.85 26.94 2.87
C MET A 312 -15.05 26.99 1.56
N GLN A 313 -13.73 27.19 1.67
CA GLN A 313 -12.83 27.29 0.53
C GLN A 313 -12.11 25.97 0.19
N VAL A 314 -11.96 25.09 1.18
CA VAL A 314 -11.18 23.86 1.08
C VAL A 314 -11.95 22.71 1.70
N VAL A 315 -11.90 21.55 1.05
CA VAL A 315 -12.44 20.27 1.55
C VAL A 315 -11.36 19.20 1.50
N PHE A 316 -11.55 18.13 2.25
CA PHE A 316 -10.57 17.06 2.37
C PHE A 316 -11.08 15.75 1.80
N TYR A 317 -10.17 14.90 1.35
CA TYR A 317 -10.48 13.54 0.89
C TYR A 317 -9.35 12.58 1.27
N ASN A 318 -9.69 11.30 1.39
CA ASN A 318 -8.70 10.25 1.63
C ASN A 318 -8.11 9.78 0.29
N LYS A 319 -6.79 9.88 0.12
CA LYS A 319 -6.09 9.42 -1.09
C LYS A 319 -6.00 7.89 -1.21
N GLY A 320 -6.17 7.15 -0.12
CA GLY A 320 -6.00 5.69 -0.10
C GLY A 320 -4.56 5.28 -0.44
N LEU A 321 -3.60 5.78 0.35
CA LEU A 321 -2.15 5.50 0.24
C LEU A 321 -1.75 4.25 1.02
#